data_AF-A0A7J7YIX9-F1
#
_entry.id   AF-A0A7J7YIX9-F1
#
_cell.length_a   1.000
_cell.length_b   1.000
_cell.length_c   1.000
_cell.angle_alpha   90.00
_cell.angle_beta   90.00
_cell.angle_gamma   90.00
#
_symmetry.space_group_name_H-M   'P 1'
#
loop_
_entity.id
_entity.type
_entity.pdbx_description
1 polymer ?
#
loop_
_entity_poly.entity_id
_entity_poly.type
_entity_poly.pdbx_seq_one_letter_code
_entity_poly.pdbx_strand_id
1 'polypeptide(L)'
;MVNSNGDRTSSCPVIFILDEFDLFAHHKNQTLLYNLFDVSQSAQTPIAVIGLTCRLDILELLEKRVKSRFSHRQIHLMNSFGFPQYLKIFKEQLSLPAEFPDKLFAEKWNENVQCLSEDKNVREVLQKHFNVSKNLRSLHMLLMLALNRVTTSHPFITAPDLMEANQLCSMDSKANIVHGLSVLEICLIIAMKHLNDIYEEEPFNFQMVYNEFQKFVQRKAHSVYNFEKPVVMKAFEHLQQLELIRPMERTSANAQREYQLMKLLLDNTQIMNALQKYPNCPTDVRQWATSSLSWL
;
A
#
# COMPACT_ATOMS: atom_id res chain seq x y z
N MET A 1 -44.99 16.21 41.40
CA MET A 1 -44.77 14.81 40.99
C MET A 1 -45.65 14.53 39.79
N VAL A 2 -45.09 14.60 38.58
CA VAL A 2 -45.76 14.16 37.34
C VAL A 2 -44.90 13.01 36.82
N ASN A 3 -45.34 11.79 37.07
CA ASN A 3 -44.75 10.60 36.46
C ASN A 3 -45.20 10.55 35.00
N SER A 4 -44.43 11.16 34.11
CA SER A 4 -44.52 10.91 32.67
C SER A 4 -43.70 9.66 32.33
N ASN A 5 -44.18 8.50 32.79
CA ASN A 5 -43.77 7.23 32.21
C ASN A 5 -44.44 7.14 30.83
N GLY A 6 -43.74 7.65 29.80
CA GLY A 6 -44.12 7.42 28.41
C GLY A 6 -44.23 5.92 28.16
N ASP A 7 -45.32 5.53 27.49
CA ASP A 7 -45.74 4.15 27.28
C ASP A 7 -44.73 3.43 26.35
N ARG A 8 -43.66 2.87 26.95
CA ARG A 8 -42.54 2.18 26.27
C ARG A 8 -42.98 0.96 25.46
N THR A 9 -44.23 0.53 25.60
CA THR A 9 -44.87 -0.57 24.88
C THR A 9 -45.31 -0.18 23.47
N SER A 10 -45.42 1.13 23.17
CA SER A 10 -45.90 1.67 21.88
C SER A 10 -44.80 2.28 20.99
N SER A 11 -43.58 2.44 21.50
CA SER A 11 -42.49 3.10 20.77
C SER A 11 -41.64 2.11 19.97
N CYS A 12 -41.51 2.37 18.67
CA CYS A 12 -40.67 1.57 17.78
C CYS A 12 -39.18 1.88 18.04
N PRO A 13 -38.35 0.90 18.43
CA PRO A 13 -36.93 1.13 18.65
C PRO A 13 -36.19 1.37 17.33
N VAL A 14 -35.21 2.28 17.32
CA VAL A 14 -34.41 2.60 16.14
C VAL A 14 -32.93 2.36 16.41
N ILE A 15 -32.24 1.67 15.49
CA ILE A 15 -30.79 1.43 15.55
C ILE A 15 -30.12 2.23 14.43
N PHE A 16 -29.28 3.19 14.79
CA PHE A 16 -28.42 3.93 13.87
C PHE A 16 -27.05 3.28 13.82
N ILE A 17 -26.60 2.96 12.61
CA ILE A 17 -25.24 2.49 12.33
C ILE A 17 -24.56 3.59 11.52
N LEU A 18 -23.49 4.16 12.08
CA LEU A 18 -22.69 5.21 11.47
C LEU A 18 -21.33 4.62 11.09
N ASP A 19 -21.19 4.24 9.82
CA ASP A 19 -19.91 3.82 9.26
C ASP A 19 -19.02 5.03 8.98
N GLU A 20 -17.69 4.87 9.07
CA GLU A 20 -16.73 5.98 9.01
C GLU A 20 -17.07 7.14 9.98
N PHE A 21 -17.32 6.79 11.25
CA PHE A 21 -17.80 7.69 12.29
C PHE A 21 -16.94 8.95 12.48
N ASP A 22 -15.63 8.86 12.25
CA ASP A 22 -14.72 10.01 12.33
C ASP A 22 -15.02 11.09 11.27
N LEU A 23 -15.58 10.75 10.11
CA LEU A 23 -16.01 11.75 9.12
C LEU A 23 -17.17 12.60 9.65
N PHE A 24 -18.11 11.99 10.39
CA PHE A 24 -19.21 12.72 11.03
C PHE A 24 -18.71 13.69 12.12
N ALA A 25 -17.58 13.40 12.76
CA ALA A 25 -16.98 14.30 13.75
C ALA A 25 -16.39 15.56 13.10
N HIS A 26 -16.06 15.54 11.80
CA HIS A 26 -15.56 16.71 11.06
C HIS A 26 -16.69 17.64 10.56
N HIS A 27 -17.95 17.22 10.64
CA HIS A 27 -19.07 18.06 10.23
C HIS A 27 -19.18 19.30 11.14
N LYS A 28 -19.50 20.45 10.53
CA LYS A 28 -19.66 21.72 11.25
C LYS A 28 -20.62 21.56 12.44
N ASN A 29 -20.15 21.92 13.63
CA ASN A 29 -20.91 21.86 14.87
C ASN A 29 -21.43 20.44 15.23
N GLN A 30 -20.96 19.36 14.61
CA GLN A 30 -21.34 17.97 14.95
C GLN A 30 -22.84 17.75 15.20
N THR A 31 -23.70 18.44 14.45
CA THR A 31 -25.13 18.62 14.80
C THR A 31 -25.87 17.28 14.84
N LEU A 32 -25.58 16.39 13.89
CA LEU A 32 -26.15 15.04 13.84
C LEU A 32 -25.76 14.22 15.07
N LEU A 33 -24.47 14.19 15.41
CA LEU A 33 -23.96 13.45 16.56
C LEU A 33 -24.54 13.98 17.86
N TYR A 34 -24.61 15.30 17.99
CA TYR A 34 -25.22 15.95 19.14
C TYR A 34 -26.68 15.51 19.30
N ASN A 35 -27.50 15.64 18.25
CA ASN A 35 -28.92 15.32 18.30
C ASN A 35 -29.16 13.82 18.58
N LEU A 36 -28.41 12.93 17.93
CA LEU A 36 -28.55 11.49 18.15
C LEU A 36 -28.20 11.11 19.59
N PHE A 37 -27.09 11.64 20.13
CA PHE A 37 -26.70 11.35 21.51
C PHE A 37 -27.65 12.01 22.53
N ASP A 38 -28.14 13.22 22.27
CA ASP A 38 -29.11 13.90 23.14
C ASP A 38 -30.44 13.13 23.22
N VAL A 39 -30.98 12.70 22.07
CA VAL A 39 -32.21 11.89 22.04
C VAL A 39 -31.97 10.54 22.74
N SER A 40 -30.82 9.91 22.54
CA SER A 40 -30.49 8.64 23.22
C SER A 40 -30.46 8.75 24.75
N GLN A 41 -30.16 9.94 25.31
CA GLN A 41 -30.19 10.19 26.75
C GLN A 41 -31.59 10.56 27.27
N SER A 42 -32.43 11.19 26.45
CA SER A 42 -33.73 11.75 26.84
C SER A 42 -34.82 10.71 27.20
N ALA A 43 -34.54 9.40 27.06
CA ALA A 43 -35.38 8.26 27.44
C ALA A 43 -36.79 8.16 26.81
N GLN A 44 -37.19 9.09 25.93
CA GLN A 44 -38.52 9.12 25.30
C GLN A 44 -38.69 8.05 24.21
N THR A 45 -37.67 7.83 23.37
CA THR A 45 -37.67 6.80 22.31
C THR A 45 -36.46 5.89 22.47
N PRO A 46 -36.61 4.55 22.40
CA PRO A 46 -35.46 3.64 22.46
C PRO A 46 -34.60 3.80 21.20
N ILE A 47 -33.40 4.38 21.35
CA ILE A 47 -32.43 4.56 20.26
C ILE A 47 -31.09 3.94 20.64
N ALA A 48 -30.49 3.20 19.71
CA ALA A 48 -29.11 2.75 19.80
C ALA A 48 -28.29 3.40 18.67
N VAL A 49 -27.11 3.92 19.00
CA VAL A 49 -26.18 4.52 18.03
C VAL A 49 -24.88 3.72 18.07
N ILE A 50 -24.52 3.10 16.95
CA ILE A 50 -23.31 2.30 16.77
C ILE A 50 -22.42 3.04 15.78
N GLY A 51 -21.29 3.54 16.24
CA GLY A 51 -20.26 4.15 15.37
C GLY A 51 -19.15 3.16 15.08
N LEU A 52 -18.77 3.05 13.80
CA LEU A 52 -17.61 2.28 13.33
C LEU A 52 -16.52 3.26 12.90
N THR A 53 -15.29 3.09 13.38
CA THR A 53 -14.15 3.92 13.00
C THR A 53 -12.85 3.14 13.14
N CYS A 54 -11.84 3.49 12.35
CA CYS A 54 -10.48 2.99 12.50
C CYS A 54 -9.61 3.87 13.43
N ARG A 55 -10.09 5.05 13.83
CA ARG A 55 -9.34 6.01 14.65
C ARG A 55 -9.42 5.67 16.14
N LEU A 56 -8.25 5.51 16.76
CA LEU A 56 -8.15 5.29 18.22
C LEU A 56 -8.41 6.57 19.02
N ASP A 57 -8.13 7.73 18.43
CA ASP A 57 -8.24 9.07 19.01
C ASP A 57 -9.60 9.73 18.74
N ILE A 58 -10.62 8.96 18.32
CA ILE A 58 -11.95 9.48 17.96
C ILE A 58 -12.58 10.35 19.06
N LEU A 59 -12.34 10.03 20.33
CA LEU A 59 -12.88 10.81 21.46
C LEU A 59 -12.29 12.22 21.59
N GLU A 60 -11.17 12.50 20.93
CA GLU A 60 -10.55 13.82 20.89
C GLU A 60 -11.16 14.70 19.80
N LEU A 61 -11.71 14.09 18.74
CA LEU A 61 -12.42 14.80 17.68
C LEU A 61 -13.80 15.31 18.12
N LEU A 62 -14.40 14.69 19.13
CA LEU A 62 -15.73 15.08 19.61
C LEU A 62 -15.68 16.39 20.42
N GLU A 63 -16.56 17.34 20.08
CA GLU A 63 -16.76 18.54 20.87
C GLU A 63 -17.18 18.17 22.31
N LYS A 64 -16.78 18.99 23.29
CA LYS A 64 -17.07 18.75 24.72
C LYS A 64 -18.55 18.41 24.99
N ARG A 65 -19.48 19.10 24.32
CA ARG A 65 -20.93 18.90 24.48
C ARG A 65 -21.46 17.59 23.88
N VAL A 66 -20.79 17.06 22.86
CA VAL A 66 -21.11 15.78 22.21
C VAL A 66 -20.48 14.64 23.00
N LYS A 67 -19.19 14.80 23.36
CA LYS A 67 -18.44 13.86 24.20
C LYS A 67 -19.12 13.61 25.53
N SER A 68 -19.62 14.67 26.19
CA SER A 68 -20.37 14.54 27.45
C SER A 68 -21.65 13.72 27.34
N ARG A 69 -22.23 13.60 26.13
CA ARG A 69 -23.46 12.83 25.89
C ARG A 69 -23.19 11.40 25.44
N PHE A 70 -21.97 11.11 25.03
CA PHE A 70 -21.55 9.77 24.65
C PHE A 70 -21.41 8.88 25.90
N SER A 71 -21.83 7.62 25.81
CA SER A 71 -21.84 6.68 26.93
C SER A 71 -20.46 6.14 27.33
N HIS A 72 -19.39 6.58 26.66
CA HIS A 72 -18.01 6.14 26.88
C HIS A 72 -17.78 4.62 26.72
N ARG A 73 -18.69 3.92 26.04
CA ARG A 73 -18.55 2.49 25.74
C ARG A 73 -17.80 2.30 24.43
N GLN A 74 -16.61 1.72 24.49
CA GLN A 74 -15.79 1.39 23.32
C GLN A 74 -15.58 -0.12 23.25
N ILE A 75 -15.78 -0.69 22.07
CA ILE A 75 -15.50 -2.10 21.78
C ILE A 75 -14.32 -2.12 20.81
N HIS A 76 -13.16 -2.56 21.29
CA HIS A 76 -11.96 -2.65 20.45
C HIS A 76 -11.89 -4.03 19.79
N LEU A 77 -11.97 -4.06 18.46
CA LEU A 77 -11.79 -5.26 17.66
C LEU A 77 -10.33 -5.33 17.19
N MET A 78 -9.45 -5.84 18.06
CA MET A 78 -8.02 -6.00 17.75
C MET A 78 -7.72 -7.43 17.26
N ASN A 79 -6.82 -7.55 16.28
CA ASN A 79 -6.34 -8.85 15.81
C ASN A 79 -5.31 -9.45 16.78
N SER A 80 -5.79 -10.01 17.89
CA SER A 80 -4.96 -10.61 18.96
C SER A 80 -4.51 -12.05 18.70
N PHE A 81 -4.74 -12.58 17.50
CA PHE A 81 -4.40 -13.97 17.18
C PHE A 81 -2.93 -14.16 16.75
N GLY A 82 -2.42 -15.36 17.01
CA GLY A 82 -1.09 -15.82 16.59
C GLY A 82 -1.11 -16.55 15.24
N PHE A 83 0.07 -16.90 14.74
CA PHE A 83 0.22 -17.61 13.46
C PHE A 83 -0.54 -18.96 13.39
N PRO A 84 -0.60 -19.79 14.45
CA PRO A 84 -1.39 -21.03 14.41
C PRO A 84 -2.89 -20.79 14.15
N GLN A 85 -3.45 -19.74 14.74
CA GLN A 85 -4.84 -19.35 14.50
C GLN A 85 -5.01 -18.76 13.11
N TYR A 86 -4.02 -18.04 12.58
CA TYR A 86 -4.02 -17.57 11.20
C TYR A 86 -4.04 -18.71 10.18
N LEU A 87 -3.30 -19.80 10.43
CA LEU A 87 -3.37 -21.03 9.62
C LEU A 87 -4.76 -21.69 9.70
N LYS A 88 -5.40 -21.66 10.88
CA LYS A 88 -6.78 -22.13 11.02
C LYS A 88 -7.74 -21.28 10.19
N ILE A 89 -7.61 -19.96 10.21
CA ILE A 89 -8.43 -19.05 9.39
C ILE A 89 -8.19 -19.30 7.90
N PHE A 90 -6.94 -19.47 7.45
CA PHE A 90 -6.64 -19.84 6.06
C PHE A 90 -7.41 -21.09 5.62
N LYS A 91 -7.41 -22.14 6.45
CA LYS A 91 -8.17 -23.36 6.16
C LYS A 91 -9.67 -23.12 6.13
N GLU A 92 -10.22 -22.46 7.14
CA GLU A 92 -11.65 -22.18 7.25
C GLU A 92 -12.17 -21.35 6.06
N GLN A 93 -11.39 -20.37 5.59
CA GLN A 93 -11.78 -19.51 4.47
C GLN A 93 -11.73 -20.21 3.10
N LEU A 94 -10.87 -21.23 2.94
CA LEU A 94 -10.79 -22.02 1.71
C LEU A 94 -11.68 -23.26 1.71
N SER A 95 -12.14 -23.74 2.87
CA SER A 95 -12.92 -24.97 2.97
C SER A 95 -14.36 -24.78 2.49
N LEU A 96 -14.92 -25.79 1.83
CA LEU A 96 -16.32 -25.81 1.44
C LEU A 96 -17.21 -26.18 2.65
N PRO A 97 -18.39 -25.54 2.79
CA PRO A 97 -19.31 -25.79 3.89
C PRO A 97 -19.98 -27.17 3.80
N ALA A 98 -20.48 -27.67 4.93
CA ALA A 98 -21.15 -28.98 5.01
C ALA A 98 -22.46 -29.05 4.19
N GLU A 99 -23.04 -27.89 3.88
CA GLU A 99 -24.26 -27.74 3.08
C GLU A 99 -24.00 -27.83 1.56
N PHE A 100 -22.74 -28.02 1.14
CA PHE A 100 -22.37 -28.10 -0.26
C PHE A 100 -23.02 -29.34 -0.95
N PRO A 101 -23.64 -29.18 -2.15
CA PRO A 101 -24.43 -30.26 -2.77
C PRO A 101 -23.65 -31.54 -3.08
N ASP A 102 -22.44 -31.42 -3.64
CA ASP A 102 -21.58 -32.56 -3.96
C ASP A 102 -20.61 -32.84 -2.80
N LYS A 103 -21.04 -33.75 -1.92
CA LYS A 103 -20.29 -34.10 -0.70
C LYS A 103 -18.93 -34.74 -1.00
N LEU A 104 -18.84 -35.59 -2.02
CA LEU A 104 -17.58 -36.26 -2.38
C LEU A 104 -16.55 -35.27 -2.89
N PHE A 105 -17.00 -34.28 -3.68
CA PHE A 105 -16.13 -33.19 -4.10
C PHE A 105 -15.69 -32.31 -2.93
N ALA A 106 -16.63 -31.95 -2.04
CA ALA A 106 -16.34 -31.12 -0.86
C ALA A 106 -15.32 -31.79 0.08
N GLU A 107 -15.45 -33.10 0.33
CA GLU A 107 -14.50 -33.88 1.12
C GLU A 107 -13.10 -33.84 0.49
N LYS A 108 -12.97 -34.15 -0.81
CA LYS A 108 -11.68 -34.10 -1.53
C LYS A 108 -11.07 -32.70 -1.53
N TRP A 109 -11.88 -31.67 -1.72
CA TRP A 109 -11.42 -30.28 -1.68
C TRP A 109 -10.89 -29.90 -0.30
N ASN A 110 -11.64 -30.23 0.76
CA ASN A 110 -11.26 -29.92 2.14
C ASN A 110 -10.02 -30.71 2.58
N GLU A 111 -9.86 -31.96 2.13
CA GLU A 111 -8.64 -32.74 2.31
C GLU A 111 -7.43 -32.07 1.62
N ASN A 112 -7.59 -31.61 0.37
CA ASN A 112 -6.54 -30.87 -0.32
C ASN A 112 -6.15 -29.58 0.42
N VAL A 113 -7.12 -28.81 0.92
CA VAL A 113 -6.87 -27.59 1.72
C VAL A 113 -6.14 -27.92 3.03
N GLN A 114 -6.47 -29.04 3.67
CA GLN A 114 -5.76 -29.51 4.86
C GLN A 114 -4.30 -29.84 4.54
N CYS A 115 -4.03 -30.60 3.46
CA CYS A 115 -2.67 -30.88 3.02
C CYS A 115 -1.89 -29.61 2.68
N LEU A 116 -2.50 -28.65 1.97
CA LEU A 116 -1.89 -27.35 1.68
C LEU A 116 -1.49 -26.58 2.96
N SER A 117 -2.29 -26.67 4.02
CA SER A 117 -1.99 -25.99 5.29
C SER A 117 -0.76 -26.56 6.00
N GLU A 118 -0.34 -27.77 5.66
CA GLU A 118 0.81 -28.47 6.23
C GLU A 118 2.06 -28.33 5.35
N ASP A 119 1.90 -27.96 4.07
CA ASP A 119 2.99 -27.72 3.15
C ASP A 119 3.94 -26.61 3.64
N LYS A 120 5.25 -26.89 3.54
CA LYS A 120 6.30 -25.99 4.03
C LYS A 120 6.33 -24.67 3.25
N ASN A 121 6.21 -24.72 1.92
CA ASN A 121 6.28 -23.53 1.07
C ASN A 121 5.05 -22.65 1.30
N VAL A 122 3.87 -23.26 1.44
CA VAL A 122 2.62 -22.54 1.78
C VAL A 122 2.75 -21.86 3.14
N ARG A 123 3.27 -22.56 4.16
CA ARG A 123 3.50 -21.98 5.49
C ARG A 123 4.47 -20.82 5.46
N GLU A 124 5.55 -20.90 4.68
CA GLU A 124 6.50 -19.80 4.51
C GLU A 124 5.84 -18.56 3.86
N VAL A 125 5.02 -18.76 2.82
CA VAL A 125 4.23 -17.68 2.19
C VAL A 125 3.27 -17.05 3.20
N LEU A 126 2.50 -17.86 3.92
CA LEU A 126 1.53 -17.38 4.91
C LEU A 126 2.23 -16.69 6.08
N GLN A 127 3.40 -17.16 6.51
CA GLN A 127 4.21 -16.53 7.56
C GLN A 127 4.73 -15.17 7.11
N LYS A 128 5.24 -15.06 5.87
CA LYS A 128 5.66 -13.77 5.29
C LYS A 128 4.50 -12.79 5.27
N HIS A 129 3.33 -13.23 4.80
CA HIS A 129 2.13 -12.41 4.75
C HIS A 129 1.66 -11.97 6.16
N PHE A 130 1.64 -12.90 7.12
CA PHE A 130 1.27 -12.62 8.51
C PHE A 130 2.22 -11.62 9.20
N ASN A 131 3.51 -11.70 8.90
CA ASN A 131 4.51 -10.78 9.43
C ASN A 131 4.34 -9.34 8.90
N VAL A 132 3.83 -9.19 7.67
CA VAL A 132 3.51 -7.87 7.09
C VAL A 132 2.22 -7.32 7.67
N SER A 133 1.16 -8.14 7.76
CA SER A 133 -0.12 -7.72 8.30
C SER A 133 -0.92 -8.89 8.84
N LYS A 134 -1.58 -8.67 9.99
CA LYS A 134 -2.60 -9.59 10.53
C LYS A 134 -4.01 -9.33 9.97
N ASN A 135 -4.13 -8.55 8.89
CA ASN A 135 -5.42 -8.23 8.29
C ASN A 135 -5.95 -9.40 7.44
N LEU A 136 -7.16 -9.88 7.75
CA LEU A 136 -7.81 -10.95 7.00
C LEU A 136 -8.21 -10.53 5.58
N ARG A 137 -8.44 -9.24 5.32
CA ARG A 137 -8.71 -8.75 3.96
C ARG A 137 -7.54 -8.98 3.01
N SER A 138 -6.30 -8.79 3.50
CA SER A 138 -5.10 -9.07 2.73
C SER A 138 -4.96 -10.58 2.47
N LEU A 139 -5.32 -11.43 3.44
CA LEU A 139 -5.40 -12.88 3.24
C LEU A 139 -6.43 -13.21 2.14
N HIS A 140 -7.63 -12.65 2.19
CA HIS A 140 -8.65 -12.88 1.17
C HIS A 140 -8.17 -12.50 -0.23
N MET A 141 -7.43 -11.39 -0.37
CA MET A 141 -6.84 -11.00 -1.65
C MET A 141 -5.85 -12.07 -2.16
N LEU A 142 -4.96 -12.56 -1.30
CA LEU A 142 -4.03 -13.65 -1.64
C LEU A 142 -4.79 -14.92 -2.08
N LEU A 143 -5.81 -15.31 -1.31
CA LEU A 143 -6.63 -16.48 -1.60
C LEU A 143 -7.39 -16.36 -2.92
N MET A 144 -7.98 -15.20 -3.18
CA MET A 144 -8.69 -14.93 -4.45
C MET A 144 -7.75 -15.01 -5.64
N LEU A 145 -6.53 -14.46 -5.54
CA LEU A 145 -5.54 -14.53 -6.61
C LEU A 145 -5.07 -15.97 -6.88
N ALA A 146 -4.92 -16.79 -5.83
CA ALA A 146 -4.62 -18.21 -5.99
C ALA A 146 -5.80 -18.98 -6.60
N LEU A 147 -7.02 -18.69 -6.14
CA LEU A 147 -8.25 -19.35 -6.63
C LEU A 147 -8.52 -19.04 -8.12
N ASN A 148 -8.13 -17.86 -8.62
CA ASN A 148 -8.25 -17.50 -10.03
C ASN A 148 -7.49 -18.45 -10.98
N ARG A 149 -6.56 -19.27 -10.48
CA ARG A 149 -5.85 -20.28 -11.27
C ARG A 149 -6.60 -21.61 -11.38
N VAL A 150 -7.61 -21.82 -10.53
CA VAL A 150 -8.41 -23.03 -10.52
C VAL A 150 -9.35 -23.03 -11.74
N THR A 151 -9.22 -24.06 -12.56
CA THR A 151 -9.97 -24.25 -13.81
C THR A 151 -10.40 -25.71 -13.96
N THR A 152 -11.15 -26.05 -15.01
CA THR A 152 -11.53 -27.45 -15.28
C THR A 152 -10.32 -28.35 -15.53
N SER A 153 -9.22 -27.81 -16.06
CA SER A 153 -7.94 -28.53 -16.23
C SER A 153 -7.05 -28.51 -14.98
N HIS A 154 -7.33 -27.62 -14.02
CA HIS A 154 -6.58 -27.46 -12.77
C HIS A 154 -7.56 -27.32 -11.59
N PRO A 155 -8.19 -28.41 -11.14
CA PRO A 155 -9.38 -28.35 -10.30
C PRO A 155 -9.12 -28.09 -8.80
N PHE A 156 -7.87 -28.15 -8.35
CA PHE A 156 -7.49 -27.95 -6.95
C PHE A 156 -6.38 -26.91 -6.84
N ILE A 157 -6.38 -26.15 -5.75
CA ILE A 157 -5.30 -25.22 -5.44
C ILE A 157 -4.02 -26.01 -5.12
N THR A 158 -2.88 -25.53 -5.60
CA THR A 158 -1.55 -26.08 -5.33
C THR A 158 -0.64 -25.05 -4.67
N ALA A 159 0.47 -25.50 -4.09
CA ALA A 159 1.45 -24.59 -3.50
C ALA A 159 2.01 -23.55 -4.50
N PRO A 160 2.35 -23.90 -5.75
CA PRO A 160 2.74 -22.92 -6.78
C PRO A 160 1.72 -21.79 -7.00
N ASP A 161 0.41 -22.08 -6.97
CA ASP A 161 -0.62 -21.05 -7.16
C ASP A 161 -0.57 -19.97 -6.07
N LEU A 162 -0.37 -20.39 -4.81
CA LEU A 162 -0.20 -19.48 -3.68
C LEU A 162 1.13 -18.71 -3.74
N MET A 163 2.20 -19.35 -4.23
CA MET A 163 3.49 -18.70 -4.41
C MET A 163 3.42 -17.61 -5.49
N GLU A 164 2.79 -17.91 -6.63
CA GLU A 164 2.56 -16.93 -7.70
C GLU A 164 1.64 -15.79 -7.23
N ALA A 165 0.55 -16.11 -6.54
CA ALA A 165 -0.34 -15.10 -5.97
C ALA A 165 0.41 -14.17 -5.00
N ASN A 166 1.29 -14.72 -4.16
CA ASN A 166 2.12 -13.94 -3.26
C ASN A 166 3.15 -13.07 -4.00
N GLN A 167 3.71 -13.55 -5.11
CA GLN A 167 4.58 -12.73 -5.97
C GLN A 167 3.83 -11.52 -6.50
N LEU A 168 2.60 -11.71 -7.01
CA LEU A 168 1.74 -10.61 -7.48
C LEU A 168 1.43 -9.60 -6.36
N CYS A 169 1.13 -10.08 -5.15
CA CYS A 169 0.87 -9.21 -3.99
C CYS A 169 2.08 -8.43 -3.49
N SER A 170 3.30 -8.93 -3.72
CA SER A 170 4.54 -8.39 -3.14
C SER A 170 5.47 -7.70 -4.13
N MET A 171 4.98 -7.37 -5.33
CA MET A 171 5.76 -6.65 -6.33
C MET A 171 6.08 -5.22 -5.86
N ASP A 172 7.33 -4.80 -6.01
CA ASP A 172 7.71 -3.39 -5.84
C ASP A 172 7.30 -2.60 -7.09
N SER A 173 6.28 -1.75 -6.93
CA SER A 173 5.76 -0.93 -8.02
C SER A 173 6.80 0.01 -8.61
N LYS A 174 7.67 0.61 -7.79
CA LYS A 174 8.73 1.51 -8.28
C LYS A 174 9.77 0.75 -9.09
N ALA A 175 10.18 -0.42 -8.64
CA ALA A 175 11.10 -1.26 -9.39
C ALA A 175 10.53 -1.66 -10.77
N ASN A 176 9.22 -1.94 -10.85
CA ASN A 176 8.55 -2.23 -12.12
C ASN A 176 8.54 -1.01 -13.07
N ILE A 177 8.31 0.19 -12.54
CA ILE A 177 8.39 1.43 -13.34
C ILE A 177 9.81 1.64 -13.87
N VAL A 178 10.84 1.49 -13.03
CA VAL A 178 12.24 1.65 -13.43
C VAL A 178 12.64 0.64 -14.52
N HIS A 179 12.11 -0.58 -14.47
CA HIS A 179 12.34 -1.59 -15.52
C HIS A 179 11.82 -1.17 -16.90
N GLY A 180 10.83 -0.28 -16.97
CA GLY A 180 10.27 0.22 -18.24
C GLY A 180 10.95 1.47 -18.81
N LEU A 181 11.93 2.05 -18.10
CA LEU A 181 12.60 3.28 -18.53
C LEU A 181 13.56 3.02 -19.70
N SER A 182 13.88 4.07 -20.46
CA SER A 182 14.95 4.02 -21.46
C SER A 182 16.34 4.01 -20.83
N VAL A 183 17.35 3.60 -21.60
CA VAL A 183 18.76 3.63 -21.15
C VAL A 183 19.21 5.04 -20.77
N LEU A 184 18.75 6.07 -21.49
CA LEU A 184 19.09 7.47 -21.18
C LEU A 184 18.57 7.87 -19.80
N GLU A 185 17.31 7.53 -19.50
CA GLU A 185 16.69 7.83 -18.19
C GLU A 185 17.38 7.08 -17.06
N ILE A 186 17.77 5.82 -17.30
CA ILE A 186 18.58 5.05 -16.35
C ILE A 186 19.93 5.73 -16.11
N CYS A 187 20.60 6.23 -17.14
CA CYS A 187 21.84 6.99 -16.97
C CYS A 187 21.62 8.25 -16.13
N LEU A 188 20.49 8.95 -16.30
CA LEU A 188 20.16 10.11 -15.46
C LEU A 188 19.90 9.70 -14.01
N ILE A 189 19.20 8.59 -13.75
CA ILE A 189 19.01 8.05 -12.39
C ILE A 189 20.36 7.70 -11.76
N ILE A 190 21.29 7.11 -12.51
CA ILE A 190 22.65 6.82 -12.02
C ILE A 190 23.42 8.11 -11.71
N ALA A 191 23.33 9.14 -12.56
CA ALA A 191 23.91 10.45 -12.28
C ALA A 191 23.33 11.04 -10.98
N MET A 192 22.01 11.01 -10.81
CA MET A 192 21.34 11.48 -9.59
C MET A 192 21.78 10.69 -8.36
N LYS A 193 21.90 9.36 -8.47
CA LYS A 193 22.45 8.50 -7.42
C LYS A 193 23.86 8.95 -7.02
N HIS A 194 24.74 9.18 -7.99
CA HIS A 194 26.10 9.64 -7.70
C HIS A 194 26.12 11.01 -7.03
N LEU A 195 25.25 11.93 -7.45
CA LEU A 195 25.11 13.22 -6.77
C LEU A 195 24.63 13.05 -5.33
N ASN A 196 23.65 12.19 -5.06
CA ASN A 196 23.21 11.87 -3.71
C ASN A 196 24.34 11.25 -2.86
N ASP A 197 25.13 10.34 -3.44
CA ASP A 197 26.25 9.69 -2.74
C ASP A 197 27.39 10.69 -2.45
N ILE A 198 27.69 11.61 -3.37
CA ILE A 198 28.79 12.60 -3.25
C ILE A 198 28.41 13.75 -2.32
N TYR A 199 27.18 14.25 -2.43
CA TYR A 199 26.69 15.43 -1.72
C TYR A 199 25.73 15.06 -0.57
N GLU A 200 25.78 13.83 -0.08
CA GLU A 200 25.05 13.38 1.12
C GLU A 200 23.54 13.73 1.11
N GLU A 201 22.81 13.28 0.07
CA GLU A 201 21.36 13.47 -0.09
C GLU A 201 20.87 14.92 -0.28
N GLU A 202 21.78 15.87 -0.54
CA GLU A 202 21.44 17.24 -0.94
C GLU A 202 20.70 17.26 -2.30
N PRO A 203 19.74 18.19 -2.51
CA PRO A 203 19.00 18.29 -3.76
C PRO A 203 19.88 18.72 -4.93
N PHE A 204 19.49 18.30 -6.12
CA PHE A 204 20.19 18.60 -7.38
C PHE A 204 19.25 19.27 -8.38
N ASN A 205 19.80 20.04 -9.31
CA ASN A 205 19.06 20.56 -10.46
C ASN A 205 19.46 19.82 -11.76
N PHE A 206 18.77 20.11 -12.86
CA PHE A 206 19.05 19.48 -14.15
C PHE A 206 20.49 19.71 -14.61
N GLN A 207 21.04 20.90 -14.39
CA GLN A 207 22.41 21.21 -14.84
C GLN A 207 23.46 20.35 -14.13
N MET A 208 23.31 20.08 -12.83
CA MET A 208 24.19 19.19 -12.07
C MET A 208 24.13 17.75 -12.61
N VAL A 209 22.91 17.23 -12.82
CA VAL A 209 22.69 15.88 -13.38
C VAL A 209 23.26 15.78 -14.79
N TYR A 210 23.02 16.78 -15.64
CA TYR A 210 23.54 16.83 -17.00
C TYR A 210 25.06 16.86 -17.01
N ASN A 211 25.70 17.64 -16.14
CA ASN A 211 27.15 17.68 -16.03
C ASN A 211 27.73 16.32 -15.61
N GLU A 212 27.10 15.63 -14.64
CA GLU A 212 27.53 14.31 -14.20
C GLU A 212 27.35 13.24 -15.29
N PHE A 213 26.23 13.29 -16.02
CA PHE A 213 26.01 12.47 -17.21
C PHE A 213 27.04 12.74 -18.31
N GLN A 214 27.40 14.00 -18.55
CA GLN A 214 28.43 14.37 -19.54
C GLN A 214 29.82 13.82 -19.17
N LYS A 215 30.18 13.77 -17.87
CA LYS A 215 31.42 13.10 -17.43
C LYS A 215 31.45 11.62 -17.83
N PHE A 216 30.31 10.94 -17.82
CA PHE A 216 30.21 9.56 -18.30
C PHE A 216 30.40 9.46 -19.82
N VAL A 217 29.71 10.31 -20.59
CA VAL A 217 29.77 10.30 -22.06
C VAL A 217 31.16 10.64 -22.59
N GLN A 218 31.82 11.66 -22.03
CA GLN A 218 33.11 12.16 -22.51
C GLN A 218 34.28 11.20 -22.28
N ARG A 219 34.16 10.27 -21.32
CA ARG A 219 35.18 9.24 -21.07
C ARG A 219 35.34 8.25 -22.22
N LYS A 220 34.36 8.17 -23.14
CA LYS A 220 34.40 7.27 -24.30
C LYS A 220 34.29 8.08 -25.59
N ALA A 221 35.39 8.18 -26.33
CA ALA A 221 35.51 8.95 -27.57
C ALA A 221 34.47 8.61 -28.66
N HIS A 222 33.82 7.43 -28.57
CA HIS A 222 32.74 6.98 -29.45
C HIS A 222 31.50 6.54 -28.66
N SER A 223 31.09 7.34 -27.67
CA SER A 223 29.87 7.06 -26.90
C SER A 223 28.62 7.22 -27.77
N VAL A 224 27.85 6.14 -27.91
CA VAL A 224 26.50 6.12 -28.52
C VAL A 224 25.49 6.96 -27.72
N TYR A 225 25.87 7.39 -26.50
CA TYR A 225 25.00 8.10 -25.56
C TYR A 225 25.12 9.63 -25.66
N ASN A 226 25.80 10.17 -26.67
CA ASN A 226 25.94 11.62 -26.86
C ASN A 226 24.66 12.23 -27.44
N PHE A 227 23.67 12.46 -26.58
CA PHE A 227 22.39 13.09 -26.93
C PHE A 227 22.43 14.61 -26.74
N GLU A 228 21.67 15.34 -27.56
CA GLU A 228 21.52 16.79 -27.41
C GLU A 228 20.81 17.15 -26.10
N LYS A 229 21.20 18.29 -25.49
CA LYS A 229 20.65 18.78 -24.20
C LYS A 229 19.11 18.77 -24.15
N PRO A 230 18.35 19.17 -25.20
CA PRO A 230 16.89 19.11 -25.18
C PRO A 230 16.31 17.69 -25.06
N VAL A 231 16.99 16.69 -25.64
CA VAL A 231 16.57 15.27 -25.52
C VAL A 231 16.79 14.78 -24.09
N VAL A 232 17.92 15.15 -23.48
CA VAL A 232 18.22 14.82 -22.08
C VAL A 232 17.26 15.53 -21.12
N MET A 233 16.90 16.78 -21.42
CA MET A 233 15.88 17.52 -20.67
C MET A 233 14.51 16.84 -20.76
N LYS A 234 14.11 16.37 -21.96
CA LYS A 234 12.86 15.61 -22.13
C LYS A 234 12.84 14.33 -21.30
N ALA A 235 13.96 13.61 -21.21
CA ALA A 235 14.09 12.43 -20.36
C ALA A 235 13.99 12.79 -18.87
N PHE A 236 14.62 13.90 -18.45
CA PHE A 236 14.51 14.41 -17.08
C PHE A 236 13.07 14.81 -16.72
N GLU A 237 12.36 15.51 -17.62
CA GLU A 237 10.94 15.86 -17.44
C GLU A 237 10.05 14.62 -17.38
N HIS A 238 10.34 13.57 -18.15
CA HIS A 238 9.60 12.31 -18.07
C HIS A 238 9.81 11.59 -16.73
N LEU A 239 11.03 11.59 -16.18
CA LEU A 239 11.30 11.08 -14.82
C LEU A 239 10.48 11.84 -13.75
N GLN A 240 10.30 13.15 -13.93
CA GLN A 240 9.44 13.97 -13.06
C GLN A 240 7.96 13.62 -13.26
N GLN A 241 7.51 13.41 -14.49
CA GLN A 241 6.13 13.01 -14.79
C GLN A 241 5.77 11.65 -14.17
N LEU A 242 6.74 10.73 -14.06
CA LEU A 242 6.59 9.44 -13.39
C LEU A 242 6.75 9.50 -11.86
N GLU A 243 6.92 10.69 -11.29
CA GLU A 243 7.18 10.91 -9.86
C GLU A 243 8.37 10.11 -9.31
N LEU A 244 9.37 9.84 -10.16
CA LEU A 244 10.65 9.27 -9.74
C LEU A 244 11.60 10.34 -9.19
N ILE A 245 11.37 11.60 -9.56
CA ILE A 245 11.97 12.78 -8.96
C ILE A 245 10.87 13.78 -8.60
N ARG A 246 11.08 14.56 -7.53
CA ARG A 246 10.15 15.63 -7.11
C ARG A 246 10.86 16.94 -6.86
N PRO A 247 10.21 18.10 -7.09
CA PRO A 247 10.76 19.37 -6.67
C PRO A 247 10.73 19.50 -5.14
N MET A 248 11.77 20.11 -4.54
CA MET A 248 11.86 20.33 -3.09
C MET A 248 10.84 21.35 -2.57
N GLU A 249 10.52 22.34 -3.39
CA GLU A 249 9.50 23.33 -3.12
C GLU A 249 8.46 23.31 -4.24
N ARG A 250 7.19 23.61 -3.89
CA ARG A 250 6.19 24.04 -4.89
C ARG A 250 6.57 25.45 -5.33
N THR A 251 7.70 25.60 -6.01
CA THR A 251 8.18 26.90 -6.43
C THR A 251 7.19 27.53 -7.40
N SER A 252 6.99 28.83 -7.21
CA SER A 252 6.25 29.75 -8.06
C SER A 252 6.55 29.50 -9.53
N ALA A 253 5.57 29.73 -10.41
CA ALA A 253 5.63 29.53 -11.86
C ALA A 253 6.79 30.24 -12.63
N ASN A 254 7.69 30.91 -11.92
CA ASN A 254 8.73 31.80 -12.44
C ASN A 254 10.16 31.23 -12.37
N ALA A 255 10.40 30.06 -11.77
CA ALA A 255 11.72 29.44 -11.80
C ALA A 255 11.97 28.79 -13.17
N GLN A 256 13.11 29.08 -13.79
CA GLN A 256 13.54 28.36 -15.00
C GLN A 256 13.71 26.87 -14.67
N ARG A 257 13.09 25.99 -15.47
CA ARG A 257 12.99 24.55 -15.20
C ARG A 257 14.35 23.87 -14.94
N GLU A 258 15.40 24.32 -15.63
CA GLU A 258 16.74 23.72 -15.52
C GLU A 258 17.41 23.94 -14.14
N TYR A 259 17.00 24.97 -13.41
CA TYR A 259 17.60 25.35 -12.13
C TYR A 259 16.72 24.99 -10.92
N GLN A 260 15.57 24.36 -11.16
CA GLN A 260 14.72 23.88 -10.09
C GLN A 260 15.42 22.75 -9.32
N LEU A 261 15.44 22.86 -7.99
CA LEU A 261 16.00 21.84 -7.11
C LEU A 261 15.03 20.68 -6.96
N MET A 262 15.53 19.48 -7.22
CA MET A 262 14.80 18.21 -7.25
C MET A 262 15.41 17.22 -6.25
N LYS A 263 14.61 16.23 -5.85
CA LYS A 263 15.01 15.08 -5.04
C LYS A 263 14.66 13.78 -5.74
N LEU A 264 15.57 12.81 -5.73
CA LEU A 264 15.32 11.45 -6.16
C LEU A 264 14.40 10.71 -5.18
N LEU A 265 13.41 9.98 -5.71
CA LEU A 265 12.43 9.21 -4.92
C LEU A 265 12.65 7.69 -5.01
N LEU A 266 13.86 7.28 -5.36
CA LEU A 266 14.31 5.90 -5.43
C LEU A 266 15.41 5.65 -4.41
N ASP A 267 15.34 4.52 -3.73
CA ASP A 267 16.44 4.07 -2.87
C ASP A 267 17.57 3.42 -3.71
N ASN A 268 18.79 3.49 -3.21
CA ASN A 268 19.97 2.89 -3.83
C ASN A 268 19.77 1.38 -4.07
N THR A 269 19.12 0.67 -3.14
CA THR A 269 18.85 -0.76 -3.34
C THR A 269 17.86 -1.01 -4.48
N GLN A 270 16.85 -0.14 -4.65
CA GLN A 270 15.88 -0.24 -5.75
C GLN A 270 16.56 -0.01 -7.10
N ILE A 271 17.43 0.99 -7.19
CA ILE A 271 18.19 1.29 -8.42
C ILE A 271 19.07 0.10 -8.80
N MET A 272 19.86 -0.42 -7.85
CA MET A 272 20.77 -1.53 -8.12
C MET A 272 20.02 -2.82 -8.48
N ASN A 273 18.92 -3.13 -7.79
CA ASN A 273 18.09 -4.29 -8.09
C ASN A 273 17.42 -4.17 -9.46
N ALA A 274 16.94 -2.98 -9.83
CA ALA A 274 16.36 -2.73 -11.14
C ALA A 274 17.40 -2.88 -12.25
N LEU A 275 18.63 -2.36 -12.07
CA LEU A 275 19.73 -2.50 -13.03
C LEU A 275 20.18 -3.94 -13.28
N GLN A 276 20.11 -4.79 -12.24
CA GLN A 276 20.40 -6.22 -12.37
C GLN A 276 19.34 -6.93 -13.23
N LYS A 277 18.07 -6.54 -13.08
CA LYS A 277 16.93 -7.12 -13.80
C LYS A 277 16.64 -6.45 -15.15
N TYR A 278 17.25 -5.30 -15.44
CA TYR A 278 16.96 -4.50 -16.62
C TYR A 278 17.34 -5.25 -17.92
N PRO A 279 16.43 -5.39 -18.90
CA PRO A 279 16.69 -6.14 -20.12
C PRO A 279 17.77 -5.45 -20.96
N ASN A 280 18.76 -6.21 -21.43
CA ASN A 280 19.84 -5.71 -22.30
C ASN A 280 20.56 -4.45 -21.76
N CYS A 281 20.70 -4.33 -20.43
CA CYS A 281 21.43 -3.23 -19.81
C CYS A 281 22.88 -3.19 -20.35
N PRO A 282 23.32 -2.10 -21.01
CA PRO A 282 24.67 -2.02 -21.54
C PRO A 282 25.71 -2.15 -20.42
N THR A 283 26.74 -2.96 -20.65
CA THR A 283 27.77 -3.28 -19.64
C THR A 283 28.40 -2.03 -19.04
N ASP A 284 28.61 -1.00 -19.87
CA ASP A 284 29.21 0.27 -19.48
C ASP A 284 28.36 1.04 -18.47
N VAL A 285 27.03 1.01 -18.64
CA VAL A 285 26.07 1.67 -17.74
C VAL A 285 26.07 0.95 -16.39
N ARG A 286 26.10 -0.39 -16.41
CA ARG A 286 26.19 -1.20 -15.20
C ARG A 286 27.50 -0.98 -14.43
N GLN A 287 28.62 -0.92 -15.14
CA GLN A 287 29.93 -0.61 -14.53
C GLN A 287 29.94 0.79 -13.92
N TRP A 288 29.38 1.77 -14.61
CA TRP A 288 29.29 3.14 -14.11
C TRP A 288 28.45 3.22 -12.84
N ALA A 289 27.30 2.55 -12.77
CA ALA A 289 26.45 2.51 -11.58
C ALA A 289 27.14 1.94 -10.32
N THR A 290 28.06 0.98 -10.51
CA THR A 290 28.84 0.38 -9.41
C THR A 290 30.07 1.20 -9.03
N SER A 291 30.48 2.16 -9.86
CA SER A 291 31.74 2.91 -9.68
C SER A 291 31.59 4.09 -8.73
N SER A 292 30.81 3.95 -7.66
CA SER A 292 30.39 5.09 -6.85
C SER A 292 31.51 5.80 -6.08
N LEU A 293 32.75 5.30 -6.07
CA LEU A 293 33.78 5.79 -5.13
C LEU A 293 35.26 5.71 -5.58
N SER A 294 35.58 5.41 -6.85
CA SER A 294 36.99 5.19 -7.25
C SER A 294 37.60 6.26 -8.17
N TRP A 295 37.10 7.49 -8.20
CA TRP A 295 37.60 8.49 -9.18
C TRP A 295 37.51 9.95 -8.71
N LEU A 296 37.91 10.22 -7.45
CA LEU A 296 38.58 11.47 -7.10
C LEU A 296 40.09 11.28 -7.30
#